data_AF-A0A554J0A9-F1
#
_entry.id   AF-A0A554J0A9-F1
#
_cell.length_a   1.000
_cell.length_b   1.000
_cell.length_c   1.000
_cell.angle_alpha   90.00
_cell.angle_beta   90.00
_cell.angle_gamma   90.00
#
_symmetry.space_group_name_H-M   'P 1'
#
loop_
_entity.id
_entity.type
_entity.pdbx_description
1 polymer ?
#
loop_
_entity_poly.entity_id
_entity_poly.type
_entity_poly.pdbx_seq_one_letter_code
_entity_poly.pdbx_strand_id
1 'polypeptide(L)'
;MTQRVFMTTKKNLVRGFSLIELLVVMSIMLTLSTLILIRHNEFKIQLLLRSLSYEIALAIRQAQVYGLGLRELKGITDPFQIGYGVHFETASPTTFLLFADVDRNHQFVLADGDTVVQTYKLSHGSIISQLCQGNGINVGCGKTTLDIVYERPEPEAFINGDQSLSTATIQIKSLKGDVRYIAAWITGQILVQ
;
A
#
# COMPACT_ATOMS: atom_id res chain seq x y z
N MET A 1 -77.28 -5.09 55.56
CA MET A 1 -76.94 -4.02 54.61
C MET A 1 -75.47 -4.19 54.24
N THR A 2 -75.17 -4.87 53.13
CA THR A 2 -73.78 -5.12 52.69
C THR A 2 -73.72 -5.05 51.17
N GLN A 3 -73.28 -3.90 50.66
CA GLN A 3 -73.19 -3.60 49.24
C GLN A 3 -71.85 -4.12 48.71
N ARG A 4 -71.87 -5.10 47.80
CA ARG A 4 -70.66 -5.58 47.12
C ARG A 4 -70.34 -4.64 45.96
N VAL A 5 -69.22 -3.93 46.07
CA VAL A 5 -68.66 -3.09 45.01
C VAL A 5 -67.89 -3.98 44.04
N PHE A 6 -68.33 -4.06 42.79
CA PHE A 6 -67.63 -4.73 41.71
C PHE A 6 -66.65 -3.72 41.06
N MET A 7 -65.34 -3.89 41.29
CA MET A 7 -64.30 -3.17 40.56
C MET A 7 -64.09 -3.83 39.19
N THR A 8 -64.42 -3.12 38.11
CA THR A 8 -64.15 -3.55 36.73
C THR A 8 -62.75 -3.09 36.30
N THR A 9 -61.82 -4.04 36.20
CA THR A 9 -60.45 -3.78 35.75
C THR A 9 -60.43 -3.57 34.23
N LYS A 10 -60.22 -2.33 33.77
CA LYS A 10 -60.01 -2.01 32.35
C LYS A 10 -58.71 -2.65 31.84
N LYS A 11 -58.80 -3.64 30.96
CA LYS A 11 -57.63 -4.11 30.18
C LYS A 11 -57.31 -3.08 29.09
N ASN A 12 -56.16 -2.44 29.17
CA ASN A 12 -55.63 -1.62 28.08
C ASN A 12 -55.15 -2.57 26.96
N LEU A 13 -55.86 -2.62 25.83
CA LEU A 13 -55.32 -3.26 24.63
C LEU A 13 -54.18 -2.38 24.09
N VAL A 14 -52.96 -2.90 24.15
CA VAL A 14 -51.82 -2.32 23.44
C VAL A 14 -52.06 -2.58 21.95
N ARG A 15 -52.27 -1.51 21.17
CA ARG A 15 -52.41 -1.63 19.71
C ARG A 15 -51.06 -2.05 19.12
N GLY A 16 -51.07 -3.09 18.28
CA GLY A 16 -49.91 -3.51 17.50
C GLY A 16 -49.66 -2.59 16.31
N PHE A 17 -48.49 -2.74 15.68
CA PHE A 17 -48.09 -2.01 14.47
C PHE A 17 -49.01 -2.34 13.29
N SER A 18 -49.33 -1.33 12.48
CA SER A 18 -50.05 -1.51 11.22
C SER A 18 -49.13 -2.08 10.13
N LEU A 19 -49.71 -2.87 9.22
CA LEU A 19 -48.98 -3.41 8.06
C LEU A 19 -48.31 -2.33 7.22
N ILE A 20 -48.96 -1.16 7.09
CA ILE A 20 -48.40 -0.03 6.33
C ILE A 20 -47.17 0.57 7.03
N GLU A 21 -47.17 0.64 8.36
CA GLU A 21 -46.07 1.20 9.14
C GLU A 21 -44.83 0.29 9.07
N LEU A 22 -45.03 -1.04 9.07
CA LEU A 22 -43.95 -2.00 8.83
C LEU A 22 -43.34 -1.82 7.43
N LEU A 23 -44.17 -1.64 6.40
CA LEU A 23 -43.72 -1.43 5.03
C LEU A 23 -42.85 -0.18 4.89
N VAL A 24 -43.26 0.93 5.52
CA VAL A 24 -42.49 2.18 5.52
C VAL A 24 -41.13 1.97 6.20
N VAL A 25 -41.09 1.31 7.37
CA VAL A 25 -39.83 1.06 8.08
C VAL A 25 -38.89 0.16 7.27
N MET A 26 -39.40 -0.90 6.65
CA MET A 26 -38.58 -1.76 5.78
C MET A 26 -38.03 -0.99 4.57
N SER A 27 -38.83 -0.10 3.98
CA SER A 27 -38.38 0.73 2.86
C SER A 27 -37.23 1.67 3.24
N ILE A 28 -37.27 2.24 4.45
CA ILE A 28 -36.22 3.12 4.96
C ILE A 28 -34.98 2.29 5.30
N MET A 29 -35.12 1.11 5.90
CA MET A 29 -33.98 0.24 6.19
C MET A 29 -33.25 -0.23 4.93
N LEU A 30 -34.00 -0.63 3.89
CA LEU A 30 -33.41 -1.08 2.63
C LEU A 30 -32.66 0.06 1.93
N THR A 31 -33.23 1.27 1.90
CA THR A 31 -32.56 2.43 1.29
C THR A 31 -31.30 2.85 2.05
N LEU A 32 -31.31 2.79 3.38
CA LEU A 32 -30.10 3.05 4.17
C LEU A 32 -29.04 1.95 3.97
N SER A 33 -29.47 0.69 3.92
CA SER A 33 -28.56 -0.46 3.75
C SER A 33 -27.84 -0.42 2.41
N THR A 34 -28.53 -0.06 1.32
CA THR A 34 -27.90 0.06 -0.01
C THR A 34 -26.86 1.17 -0.04
N LEU A 35 -27.13 2.34 0.55
CA LEU A 35 -26.16 3.44 0.65
C LEU A 35 -24.90 3.03 1.42
N ILE A 36 -25.05 2.31 2.53
CA ILE A 36 -23.93 1.82 3.34
C ILE A 36 -23.09 0.80 2.57
N LEU A 37 -23.72 -0.15 1.88
CA LEU A 37 -23.03 -1.17 1.10
C LEU A 37 -22.19 -0.58 -0.04
N ILE A 38 -22.70 0.44 -0.73
CA ILE A 38 -21.96 1.14 -1.78
C ILE A 38 -20.69 1.78 -1.20
N ARG A 39 -20.82 2.53 -0.08
CA ARG A 39 -19.70 3.18 0.62
C ARG A 39 -18.66 2.17 1.12
N HIS A 40 -19.09 1.00 1.59
CA HIS A 40 -18.19 -0.03 2.13
C HIS A 40 -17.23 -0.59 1.06
N ASN A 41 -17.66 -0.70 -0.20
CA ASN A 41 -16.82 -1.23 -1.28
C ASN A 41 -15.67 -0.28 -1.66
N GLU A 42 -15.91 1.04 -1.60
CA GLU A 42 -14.87 2.06 -1.82
C GLU A 42 -13.85 2.07 -0.68
N PHE A 43 -14.33 2.01 0.57
CA PHE A 43 -13.48 1.98 1.74
C PHE A 43 -12.52 0.78 1.75
N LYS A 44 -13.02 -0.41 1.36
CA LYS A 44 -12.19 -1.61 1.24
C LYS A 44 -11.00 -1.40 0.29
N ILE A 45 -11.20 -0.75 -0.85
CA ILE A 45 -10.13 -0.53 -1.84
C ILE A 45 -9.10 0.47 -1.34
N GLN A 46 -9.55 1.53 -0.67
CA GLN A 46 -8.66 2.52 -0.06
C GLN A 46 -7.76 1.90 1.02
N LEU A 47 -8.30 0.98 1.83
CA LEU A 47 -7.52 0.22 2.80
C LEU A 47 -6.49 -0.70 2.13
N LEU A 48 -6.89 -1.39 1.05
CA LEU A 48 -5.99 -2.29 0.32
C LEU A 48 -4.83 -1.52 -0.33
N LEU A 49 -5.11 -0.41 -1.02
CA LEU A 49 -4.06 0.45 -1.59
C LEU A 49 -3.12 0.97 -0.52
N ARG A 50 -3.68 1.40 0.63
CA ARG A 50 -2.87 1.87 1.75
C ARG A 50 -1.93 0.79 2.29
N SER A 51 -2.42 -0.44 2.43
CA SER A 51 -1.60 -1.59 2.85
C SER A 51 -0.45 -1.83 1.86
N LEU A 52 -0.75 -1.83 0.56
CA LEU A 52 0.26 -2.03 -0.50
C LEU A 52 1.32 -0.92 -0.51
N SER A 53 0.90 0.35 -0.36
CA SER A 53 1.85 1.46 -0.26
C SER A 53 2.78 1.33 0.95
N TYR A 54 2.28 0.82 2.08
CA TYR A 54 3.13 0.54 3.25
C TYR A 54 4.04 -0.66 3.06
N GLU A 55 3.61 -1.70 2.34
CA GLU A 55 4.50 -2.82 1.98
C GLU A 55 5.68 -2.35 1.12
N ILE A 56 5.44 -1.47 0.15
CA ILE A 56 6.51 -0.85 -0.64
C ILE A 56 7.44 -0.02 0.25
N ALA A 57 6.88 0.85 1.10
CA ALA A 57 7.67 1.67 2.02
C ALA A 57 8.52 0.79 2.96
N LEU A 58 7.97 -0.32 3.44
CA LEU A 58 8.68 -1.27 4.28
C LEU A 58 9.80 -1.98 3.53
N ALA A 59 9.59 -2.36 2.27
CA ALA A 59 10.61 -2.97 1.44
C ALA A 59 11.79 -2.01 1.18
N ILE A 60 11.51 -0.72 0.91
CA ILE A 60 12.55 0.32 0.78
C ILE A 60 13.32 0.45 2.10
N ARG A 61 12.60 0.49 3.24
CA ARG A 61 13.24 0.53 4.55
C ARG A 61 14.09 -0.71 4.84
N GLN A 62 13.65 -1.87 4.39
CA GLN A 62 14.37 -3.13 4.51
C GLN A 62 15.65 -3.11 3.67
N ALA A 63 15.59 -2.61 2.43
CA ALA A 63 16.76 -2.39 1.59
C ALA A 63 17.77 -1.46 2.29
N GLN A 64 17.31 -0.35 2.86
CA GLN A 64 18.17 0.55 3.63
C GLN A 64 18.86 -0.15 4.82
N VAL A 65 18.11 -0.94 5.60
CA VAL A 65 18.67 -1.66 6.75
C VAL A 65 19.68 -2.72 6.29
N TYR A 66 19.46 -3.37 5.15
CA TYR A 66 20.37 -4.38 4.63
C TYR A 66 21.62 -3.76 3.99
N GLY A 67 21.45 -2.69 3.21
CA GLY A 67 22.51 -1.94 2.56
C GLY A 67 23.46 -1.29 3.56
N LEU A 68 22.92 -0.71 4.64
CA LEU A 68 23.69 -0.09 5.71
C LEU A 68 24.15 -1.08 6.81
N GLY A 69 23.56 -2.28 6.85
CA GLY A 69 23.80 -3.30 7.88
C GLY A 69 24.81 -4.37 7.47
N LEU A 70 25.46 -5.02 8.45
CA LEU A 70 26.36 -6.16 8.21
C LEU A 70 25.52 -7.40 7.89
N ARG A 71 25.03 -7.47 6.65
CA ARG A 71 24.34 -8.64 6.12
C ARG A 71 25.24 -9.33 5.11
N GLU A 72 25.57 -10.59 5.37
CA GLU A 72 26.27 -11.43 4.40
C GLU A 72 25.31 -11.92 3.32
N LEU A 73 25.75 -11.87 2.07
CA LEU A 73 25.15 -12.68 1.00
C LEU A 73 26.03 -13.91 0.77
N LYS A 74 25.45 -15.09 0.99
CA LYS A 74 26.18 -16.35 0.87
C LYS A 74 26.45 -16.66 -0.61
N GLY A 75 27.69 -17.03 -0.92
CA GLY A 75 28.06 -17.54 -2.25
C GLY A 75 28.65 -16.52 -3.22
N ILE A 76 29.06 -15.33 -2.75
CA ILE A 76 29.71 -14.29 -3.57
C ILE A 76 31.07 -13.86 -2.98
N THR A 77 31.89 -13.22 -3.82
CA THR A 77 33.16 -12.59 -3.44
C THR A 77 32.87 -11.27 -2.71
N ASP A 78 33.47 -11.06 -1.53
CA ASP A 78 33.20 -9.93 -0.62
C ASP A 78 31.72 -9.80 -0.16
N PRO A 79 31.21 -10.78 0.59
CA PRO A 79 29.79 -10.85 0.96
C PRO A 79 29.33 -9.74 1.90
N PHE A 80 30.24 -8.88 2.38
CA PHE A 80 29.97 -7.80 3.34
C PHE A 80 29.97 -6.41 2.71
N GLN A 81 30.47 -6.26 1.47
CA GLN A 81 30.49 -4.98 0.75
C GLN A 81 29.57 -5.01 -0.47
N ILE A 82 28.29 -5.21 -0.22
CA ILE A 82 27.25 -5.24 -1.26
C ILE A 82 26.16 -4.21 -0.96
N GLY A 83 25.59 -3.65 -2.02
CA GLY A 83 24.43 -2.80 -1.96
C GLY A 83 23.16 -3.64 -1.84
N TYR A 84 22.12 -3.06 -1.25
CA TYR A 84 20.78 -3.63 -1.32
C TYR A 84 19.80 -2.58 -1.81
N GLY A 85 18.92 -2.98 -2.73
CA GLY A 85 17.99 -2.07 -3.35
C GLY A 85 16.64 -2.67 -3.65
N VAL A 86 15.69 -1.79 -3.97
CA VAL A 86 14.37 -2.19 -4.47
C VAL A 86 14.28 -1.77 -5.93
N HIS A 87 13.90 -2.71 -6.79
CA HIS A 87 13.70 -2.52 -8.22
C HIS A 87 12.21 -2.53 -8.55
N PHE A 88 11.80 -1.53 -9.31
CA PHE A 88 10.47 -1.41 -9.89
C PHE A 88 10.58 -1.34 -11.40
N GLU A 89 9.63 -1.98 -12.09
CA GLU A 89 9.55 -1.97 -13.54
C GLU A 89 8.10 -1.80 -14.01
N THR A 90 7.88 -0.97 -15.02
CA THR A 90 6.54 -0.78 -15.61
C THR A 90 6.14 -1.90 -16.57
N ALA A 91 7.09 -2.67 -17.11
CA ALA A 91 6.81 -3.88 -17.91
C ALA A 91 6.28 -5.03 -17.05
N SER A 92 6.67 -5.07 -15.78
CA SER A 92 6.22 -6.04 -14.77
C SER A 92 5.43 -5.34 -13.65
N PRO A 93 4.31 -4.65 -13.95
CA PRO A 93 3.72 -3.65 -13.05
C PRO A 93 3.00 -4.26 -11.83
N THR A 94 2.85 -5.58 -11.78
CA THR A 94 2.20 -6.30 -10.67
C THR A 94 3.21 -6.84 -9.66
N THR A 95 4.50 -6.60 -9.87
CA THR A 95 5.58 -7.10 -9.02
C THR A 95 6.65 -6.05 -8.81
N PHE A 96 7.33 -6.15 -7.68
CA PHE A 96 8.59 -5.45 -7.44
C PHE A 96 9.51 -6.38 -6.66
N LEU A 97 10.80 -6.11 -6.67
CA LEU A 97 11.78 -7.01 -6.05
C LEU A 97 12.78 -6.25 -5.18
N LEU A 98 13.17 -6.89 -4.10
CA LEU A 98 14.33 -6.54 -3.29
C LEU A 98 15.50 -7.35 -3.82
N PHE A 99 16.58 -6.68 -4.19
CA PHE A 99 17.79 -7.30 -4.73
C PHE A 99 19.02 -6.94 -3.90
N ALA A 100 20.05 -7.75 -4.05
CA ALA A 100 21.41 -7.42 -3.65
C ALA A 100 22.19 -7.04 -4.92
N ASP A 101 22.76 -5.85 -4.89
CA ASP A 101 23.64 -5.28 -5.91
C ASP A 101 25.05 -5.84 -5.68
N VAL A 102 25.43 -6.80 -6.51
CA VAL A 102 26.68 -7.56 -6.34
C VAL A 102 27.84 -6.88 -7.04
N ASP A 103 27.57 -6.20 -8.15
CA ASP A 103 28.58 -5.52 -8.96
C ASP A 103 28.80 -4.05 -8.54
N ARG A 104 27.96 -3.53 -7.64
CA ARG A 104 28.02 -2.18 -7.05
C ARG A 104 27.80 -1.09 -8.11
N ASN A 105 26.97 -1.41 -9.10
CA ASN A 105 26.59 -0.46 -10.15
C ASN A 105 25.38 0.39 -9.77
N HIS A 106 24.74 0.12 -8.62
CA HIS A 106 23.58 0.80 -8.05
C HIS A 106 22.31 0.74 -8.92
N GLN A 107 22.22 -0.28 -9.75
CA GLN A 107 21.11 -0.60 -10.64
C GLN A 107 20.84 -2.10 -10.58
N PHE A 108 19.63 -2.53 -10.89
CA PHE A 108 19.35 -3.96 -10.94
C PHE A 108 19.58 -4.51 -12.34
N VAL A 109 20.57 -5.41 -12.47
CA VAL A 109 20.80 -6.16 -13.71
C VAL A 109 21.07 -7.63 -13.40
N LEU A 110 20.06 -8.47 -13.62
CA LEU A 110 20.16 -9.92 -13.39
C LEU A 110 21.29 -10.58 -14.22
N ALA A 111 21.60 -10.04 -15.39
CA ALA A 111 22.65 -10.57 -16.26
C ALA A 111 24.07 -10.34 -15.72
N ASP A 112 24.25 -9.32 -14.88
CA ASP A 112 25.54 -8.88 -14.35
C ASP A 112 25.87 -9.56 -12.99
N GLY A 113 24.99 -10.44 -12.52
CA GLY A 113 25.21 -11.27 -11.33
C GLY A 113 24.41 -10.84 -10.10
N ASP A 114 23.55 -9.84 -10.22
CA ASP A 114 22.65 -9.43 -9.14
C ASP A 114 21.73 -10.55 -8.69
N THR A 115 21.42 -10.55 -7.39
CA THR A 115 20.61 -11.60 -6.79
C THR A 115 19.30 -11.05 -6.28
N VAL A 116 18.20 -11.73 -6.64
CA VAL A 116 16.88 -11.41 -6.09
C VAL A 116 16.78 -11.99 -4.69
N VAL A 117 16.66 -11.12 -3.70
CA VAL A 117 16.51 -11.50 -2.28
C VAL A 117 15.05 -11.86 -2.00
N GLN A 118 14.12 -11.05 -2.49
CA GLN A 118 12.70 -11.25 -2.27
C GLN A 118 11.87 -10.61 -3.38
N THR A 119 10.86 -11.34 -3.87
CA THR A 119 9.89 -10.80 -4.82
C THR A 119 8.57 -10.52 -4.11
N TYR A 120 8.04 -9.33 -4.31
CA TYR A 120 6.75 -8.89 -3.81
C TYR A 120 5.74 -8.82 -4.95
N LYS A 121 4.52 -9.28 -4.69
CA LYS A 121 3.41 -9.24 -5.65
C LYS A 121 2.38 -8.23 -5.17
N LEU A 122 2.04 -7.27 -6.01
CA LEU A 122 0.90 -6.38 -5.78
C LEU A 122 -0.38 -7.21 -5.86
N SER A 123 -1.17 -7.16 -4.80
CA SER A 123 -2.42 -7.91 -4.71
C SER A 123 -3.61 -7.09 -5.24
N HIS A 124 -4.75 -7.77 -5.42
CA HIS A 124 -6.04 -7.15 -5.75
C HIS A 124 -6.08 -6.37 -7.08
N GLY A 125 -5.26 -6.76 -8.05
CA GLY A 125 -5.21 -6.13 -9.38
C GLY A 125 -4.61 -4.72 -9.38
N SER A 126 -3.91 -4.35 -8.31
CA SER A 126 -3.17 -3.09 -8.28
C SER A 126 -1.92 -3.19 -9.16
N ILE A 127 -1.58 -2.09 -9.82
CA ILE A 127 -0.45 -1.99 -10.73
C ILE A 127 0.41 -0.78 -10.37
N ILE A 128 1.71 -0.89 -10.64
CA ILE A 128 2.63 0.25 -10.70
C ILE A 128 2.30 0.99 -11.99
N SER A 129 1.72 2.18 -11.88
CA SER A 129 1.26 2.96 -13.03
C SER A 129 2.32 3.91 -13.56
N GLN A 130 3.14 4.47 -12.67
CA GLN A 130 4.14 5.47 -13.04
C GLN A 130 5.31 5.46 -12.06
N LEU A 131 6.51 5.61 -12.60
CA LEU A 131 7.74 5.79 -11.86
C LEU A 131 8.33 7.16 -12.18
N CYS A 132 8.78 7.85 -11.15
CA CYS A 132 9.36 9.18 -11.25
C CYS A 132 10.65 9.27 -10.43
N GLN A 133 11.60 10.04 -10.93
CA GLN A 133 12.84 10.35 -10.22
C GLN A 133 13.21 11.81 -10.49
N GLY A 134 13.64 12.53 -9.46
CA GLY A 134 13.96 13.95 -9.60
C GLY A 134 14.14 14.66 -8.28
N ASN A 135 14.15 15.99 -8.35
CA ASN A 135 14.33 16.86 -7.19
C ASN A 135 12.99 17.32 -6.61
N GLY A 136 12.09 16.37 -6.34
CA GLY A 136 10.77 16.62 -5.79
C GLY A 136 9.80 15.46 -6.03
N ILE A 137 8.65 15.50 -5.35
CA ILE A 137 7.59 14.50 -5.50
C ILE A 137 6.96 14.62 -6.88
N ASN A 138 6.79 13.49 -7.57
CA ASN A 138 6.18 13.43 -8.92
C ASN A 138 6.92 14.25 -10.00
N VAL A 139 8.24 14.41 -9.86
CA VAL A 139 9.11 15.06 -10.86
C VAL A 139 9.83 14.00 -11.69
N GLY A 140 10.04 14.26 -13.00
CA GLY A 140 10.81 13.36 -13.87
C GLY A 140 10.14 11.99 -14.10
N CYS A 141 8.81 12.00 -14.22
CA CYS A 141 7.98 10.83 -14.41
C CYS A 141 8.09 10.21 -15.80
N GLY A 142 7.62 8.96 -15.92
CA GLY A 142 7.64 8.19 -17.17
C GLY A 142 8.88 7.29 -17.31
N LYS A 143 9.51 6.95 -16.18
CA LYS A 143 10.62 5.99 -16.16
C LYS A 143 10.08 4.57 -16.33
N THR A 144 10.84 3.75 -17.05
CA THR A 144 10.53 2.33 -17.26
C THR A 144 10.96 1.50 -16.06
N THR A 145 12.09 1.85 -15.46
CA THR A 145 12.69 1.21 -14.31
C THR A 145 13.02 2.24 -13.24
N LEU A 146 13.01 1.80 -11.99
CA LEU A 146 13.41 2.61 -10.84
C LEU A 146 14.06 1.71 -9.80
N ASP A 147 15.33 1.99 -9.53
CA ASP A 147 16.16 1.37 -8.52
C ASP A 147 16.43 2.36 -7.41
N ILE A 148 16.22 1.93 -6.17
CA ILE A 148 16.59 2.68 -4.98
C ILE A 148 17.54 1.80 -4.21
N VAL A 149 18.84 2.11 -4.26
CA VAL A 149 19.91 1.28 -3.71
C VAL A 149 20.57 1.99 -2.53
N TYR A 150 20.85 1.24 -1.48
CA TYR A 150 21.62 1.70 -0.33
C TYR A 150 22.87 0.84 -0.21
N GLU A 151 24.02 1.48 -0.05
CA GLU A 151 25.29 0.81 0.04
C GLU A 151 26.21 1.51 1.04
N ARG A 152 26.87 0.73 1.90
CA ARG A 152 27.93 1.28 2.75
C ARG A 152 29.17 1.67 1.95
N PRO A 153 29.91 2.69 2.40
CA PRO A 153 29.73 3.46 3.64
C PRO A 153 28.74 4.63 3.53
N GLU A 154 28.02 4.72 2.41
CA GLU A 154 27.23 5.89 2.05
C GLU A 154 25.81 5.77 2.64
N PRO A 155 25.41 6.67 3.56
CA PRO A 155 24.08 6.60 4.18
C PRO A 155 22.96 7.03 3.22
N GLU A 156 23.32 7.72 2.14
CA GLU A 156 22.39 8.23 1.14
C GLU A 156 22.07 7.16 0.09
N ALA A 157 20.83 7.16 -0.40
CA ALA A 157 20.40 6.25 -1.44
C ALA A 157 20.89 6.71 -2.82
N PHE A 158 21.21 5.75 -3.67
CA PHE A 158 21.35 5.96 -5.11
C PHE A 158 20.00 5.71 -5.79
N ILE A 159 19.59 6.61 -6.70
CA ILE A 159 18.37 6.43 -7.49
C ILE A 159 18.79 6.12 -8.93
N ASN A 160 18.60 4.88 -9.39
CA ASN A 160 19.11 4.42 -10.68
C ASN A 160 20.61 4.73 -10.88
N GLY A 161 21.41 4.58 -9.81
CA GLY A 161 22.83 4.92 -9.79
C GLY A 161 23.18 6.41 -9.79
N ASP A 162 22.20 7.31 -9.64
CA ASP A 162 22.42 8.75 -9.57
C ASP A 162 22.09 9.30 -8.16
N GLN A 163 23.07 9.94 -7.52
CA GLN A 163 22.90 10.62 -6.23
C GLN A 163 22.54 12.10 -6.35
N SER A 164 22.58 12.67 -7.56
CA SER A 164 22.17 14.07 -7.79
C SER A 164 20.65 14.27 -7.68
N LEU A 165 19.89 13.16 -7.71
CA LEU A 165 18.44 13.12 -7.58
C LEU A 165 18.06 13.04 -6.10
N SER A 166 17.18 13.91 -5.62
CA SER A 166 16.81 13.91 -4.21
C SER A 166 15.68 12.95 -3.84
N THR A 167 14.83 12.59 -4.82
CA THR A 167 13.55 11.90 -4.57
C THR A 167 13.21 10.89 -5.67
N ALA A 168 12.79 9.69 -5.26
CA ALA A 168 12.16 8.67 -6.09
C ALA A 168 10.67 8.57 -5.73
N THR A 169 9.77 8.62 -6.72
CA THR A 169 8.32 8.50 -6.50
C THR A 169 7.73 7.33 -7.28
N ILE A 170 6.98 6.49 -6.58
CA ILE A 170 6.27 5.33 -7.13
C ILE A 170 4.78 5.60 -7.02
N GLN A 171 4.06 5.45 -8.14
CA GLN A 171 2.61 5.56 -8.19
C GLN A 171 1.98 4.16 -8.33
N ILE A 172 1.08 3.82 -7.42
CA ILE A 172 0.26 2.60 -7.49
C ILE A 172 -1.16 2.98 -7.89
N LYS A 173 -1.75 2.23 -8.80
CA LYS A 173 -3.13 2.38 -9.25
C LYS A 173 -3.92 1.09 -9.05
N SER A 174 -5.12 1.21 -8.50
CA SER A 174 -6.10 0.12 -8.41
C SER A 174 -6.89 -0.03 -9.72
N LEU A 175 -7.49 -1.21 -9.97
CA LEU A 175 -8.39 -1.47 -11.10
C LEU A 175 -9.54 -0.45 -11.22
N LYS A 176 -10.00 0.10 -10.08
CA LYS A 176 -11.07 1.12 -10.06
C LYS A 176 -10.60 2.54 -10.39
N GLY A 177 -9.30 2.75 -10.56
CA GLY A 177 -8.72 4.05 -10.87
C GLY A 177 -8.24 4.86 -9.67
N ASP A 178 -8.41 4.38 -8.44
CA ASP A 178 -7.83 4.97 -7.25
C ASP A 178 -6.30 4.89 -7.30
N VAL A 179 -5.63 5.96 -6.88
CA VAL A 179 -4.16 6.11 -6.97
C VAL A 179 -3.59 6.47 -5.59
N ARG A 180 -2.40 5.94 -5.29
CA ARG A 180 -1.54 6.37 -4.18
C ARG A 180 -0.10 6.57 -4.62
N TYR A 181 0.61 7.41 -3.88
CA TYR A 181 1.99 7.76 -4.14
C TYR A 181 2.88 7.38 -2.95
N ILE A 182 4.05 6.87 -3.26
CA ILE A 182 5.11 6.58 -2.31
C ILE A 182 6.33 7.39 -2.76
N ALA A 183 6.79 8.31 -1.92
CA ALA A 183 7.99 9.09 -2.17
C ALA A 183 9.09 8.66 -1.20
N ALA A 184 10.26 8.33 -1.73
CA ALA A 184 11.46 8.02 -0.97
C ALA A 184 12.53 9.06 -1.29
N TRP A 185 13.15 9.62 -0.26
CA TRP A 185 14.27 10.55 -0.40
C TRP A 185 15.59 9.80 -0.24
N ILE A 186 16.64 10.32 -0.87
CA ILE A 186 18.00 9.79 -0.70
C ILE A 186 18.46 9.80 0.76
N THR A 187 17.94 10.72 1.56
CA THR A 187 18.20 10.82 3.01
C THR A 187 17.55 9.70 3.83
N GLY A 188 16.73 8.84 3.22
CA GLY A 188 16.02 7.74 3.88
C GLY A 188 14.66 8.11 4.46
N GLN A 189 14.16 9.33 4.23
CA GLN A 189 12.76 9.67 4.51
C GLN A 189 11.84 8.91 3.54
N ILE A 190 10.71 8.41 4.02
CA ILE A 190 9.68 7.77 3.19
C ILE A 190 8.33 8.38 3.53
N LEU A 191 7.60 8.82 2.52
CA LEU A 191 6.26 9.39 2.61
C LEU A 191 5.29 8.52 1.82
N VAL A 192 4.14 8.24 2.42
CA VAL A 192 3.03 7.52 1.79
C VAL A 192 1.82 8.44 1.77
N GLN A 193 1.26 8.68 0.58
CA GLN A 193 0.10 9.56 0.34
C GLN A 193 -0.98 8.83 -0.47
#